data_AF-A0A8S3GCM3-F1
#
_entry.id   AF-A0A8S3GCM3-F1
#
_cell.length_a   1.000
_cell.length_b   1.000
_cell.length_c   1.000
_cell.angle_alpha   90.00
_cell.angle_beta   90.00
_cell.angle_gamma   90.00
#
_symmetry.space_group_name_H-M   'P 1'
#
loop_
_entity.id
_entity.type
_entity.pdbx_description
1 polymer ?
#
loop_
_entity_poly.entity_id
_entity_poly.type
_entity_poly.pdbx_seq_one_letter_code
_entity_poly.pdbx_strand_id
1 'polypeptide(L)'
;MTSTPEETPLVVSSNDNVLERPQSLLWRIFHGTHYMIGALAFVIGSCMFFPSVYNNYSFALTVGGWLFTVGSFFFLLVDIQEWWYYRVGCCFDGKYRTSLETHASTLFRNPRNTFHGRYERAQVGINFFMSACGSALYLAGSILFIPVFSKELISGEWLFIVGSAFIYVSQAWK
;
A
#
# COMPACT_ATOMS: atom_id res chain seq x y z
N MET A 1 33.31 7.77 2.84
CA MET A 1 32.38 8.26 3.88
C MET A 1 31.29 9.04 3.17
N THR A 2 30.16 8.39 2.88
CA THR A 2 28.96 9.07 2.38
C THR A 2 28.33 9.76 3.57
N SER A 3 28.22 11.08 3.53
CA SER A 3 27.45 11.85 4.50
C SER A 3 26.03 11.28 4.54
N THR A 4 25.60 10.83 5.71
CA THR A 4 24.20 10.47 5.93
C THR A 4 23.37 11.70 5.58
N PRO A 5 22.39 11.58 4.66
CA PRO A 5 21.53 12.70 4.31
C PRO A 5 20.92 13.25 5.60
N GLU A 6 21.08 14.56 5.78
CA GLU A 6 20.57 15.31 6.92
C GLU A 6 19.08 15.01 7.06
N GLU A 7 18.71 14.25 8.10
CA GLU A 7 17.32 13.81 8.28
C GLU A 7 16.47 15.05 8.57
N THR A 8 15.55 15.36 7.65
CA THR A 8 14.65 16.51 7.77
C THR A 8 13.80 16.36 9.03
N PRO A 9 13.71 17.38 9.90
CA PRO A 9 12.95 17.30 11.14
C PRO A 9 11.45 17.03 10.86
N LEU A 10 10.81 16.30 11.78
CA LEU A 10 9.37 16.01 11.71
C LEU A 10 8.59 17.32 11.88
N VAL A 11 7.59 17.55 11.03
CA VAL A 11 6.78 18.77 11.08
C VAL A 11 5.51 18.47 11.86
N VAL A 12 5.26 19.24 12.92
CA VAL A 12 3.97 19.21 13.62
C VAL A 12 3.00 20.05 12.79
N SER A 13 2.02 19.41 12.14
CA SER A 13 0.93 20.12 11.48
C SER A 13 0.11 20.87 12.54
N SER A 14 -0.12 22.17 12.36
CA SER A 14 -0.81 23.00 13.36
C SER A 14 -2.30 22.67 13.53
N ASN A 15 -2.88 21.91 12.60
CA ASN A 15 -4.30 21.59 12.57
C ASN A 15 -4.62 20.11 12.77
N ASP A 16 -3.63 19.21 12.64
CA ASP A 16 -3.84 17.78 12.79
C ASP A 16 -2.83 17.22 13.78
N ASN A 17 -3.32 16.48 14.77
CA ASN A 17 -2.54 15.72 15.76
C ASN A 17 -1.67 14.59 15.14
N VAL A 18 -1.35 14.69 13.85
CA VAL A 18 -0.64 13.69 13.06
C VAL A 18 0.74 14.24 12.76
N LEU A 19 1.77 13.58 13.30
CA LEU A 19 3.15 13.89 12.97
C LEU A 19 3.46 13.29 11.59
N GLU A 20 3.39 14.12 10.55
CA GLU A 20 3.75 13.69 9.20
C GLU A 20 5.24 13.92 8.94
N ARG A 21 5.92 12.91 8.37
CA ARG A 21 7.24 13.15 7.80
C ARG A 21 7.08 13.99 6.52
N PRO A 22 7.86 15.06 6.34
CA PRO A 22 7.81 15.85 5.12
C PRO A 22 8.23 14.98 3.93
N GLN A 23 7.30 14.79 2.99
CA GLN A 23 7.55 14.01 1.80
C GLN A 23 8.36 14.84 0.80
N SER A 24 9.51 14.32 0.37
CA SER A 24 10.29 14.97 -0.69
C SER A 24 9.51 14.99 -2.01
N LEU A 25 9.72 16.02 -2.84
CA LEU A 25 9.08 16.10 -4.16
C LEU A 25 9.34 14.84 -4.99
N LEU A 26 10.57 14.31 -4.93
CA LEU A 26 10.94 13.09 -5.63
C LEU A 26 10.12 11.88 -5.18
N TRP A 27 9.93 11.71 -3.86
CA TRP A 27 9.09 10.64 -3.32
C TRP A 27 7.66 10.75 -3.84
N ARG A 28 7.08 11.97 -3.81
CA ARG A 28 5.70 12.23 -4.27
C ARG A 28 5.53 11.92 -5.76
N ILE A 29 6.51 12.30 -6.59
CA ILE A 29 6.50 12.03 -8.03
C ILE A 29 6.56 10.52 -8.29
N PHE A 30 7.50 9.80 -7.65
CA PHE A 30 7.60 8.36 -7.83
C PHE A 30 6.33 7.66 -7.38
N HIS A 31 5.88 7.94 -6.17
CA HIS A 31 4.70 7.35 -5.57
C HIS A 31 3.44 7.60 -6.42
N GLY A 32 3.18 8.86 -6.81
CA GLY A 32 2.06 9.20 -7.68
C GLY A 32 2.13 8.56 -9.07
N THR A 33 3.33 8.44 -9.65
CA THR A 33 3.52 7.77 -10.95
C THR A 33 3.17 6.28 -10.87
N HIS A 34 3.60 5.58 -9.82
CA HIS A 34 3.24 4.18 -9.64
C HIS A 34 1.73 4.01 -9.47
N TYR A 35 1.08 4.88 -8.69
CA TYR A 35 -0.39 4.91 -8.56
C TYR A 35 -1.08 5.08 -9.91
N MET A 36 -0.63 6.03 -10.73
CA MET A 36 -1.22 6.29 -12.05
C MET A 36 -1.03 5.13 -13.02
N ILE A 37 0.16 4.51 -13.07
CA ILE A 37 0.40 3.32 -13.90
C ILE A 37 -0.50 2.18 -13.45
N GLY A 38 -0.60 1.95 -12.13
CA GLY A 38 -1.47 0.95 -11.53
C GLY A 38 -2.93 1.13 -11.96
N ALA A 39 -3.47 2.34 -11.76
CA ALA A 39 -4.86 2.67 -12.08
C ALA A 39 -5.17 2.56 -13.58
N LEU A 40 -4.30 3.07 -14.45
CA LEU A 40 -4.50 3.00 -15.90
C LEU A 40 -4.46 1.57 -16.41
N ALA A 41 -3.51 0.75 -15.94
CA ALA A 41 -3.44 -0.66 -16.28
C ALA A 41 -4.73 -1.40 -15.84
N PHE A 42 -5.26 -1.10 -14.66
CA PHE A 42 -6.52 -1.67 -14.16
C PHE A 42 -7.73 -1.29 -15.01
N VAL A 43 -7.88 -0.01 -15.36
CA VAL A 43 -9.00 0.46 -16.18
C VAL A 43 -8.96 -0.20 -17.56
N ILE A 44 -7.78 -0.21 -18.21
CA ILE A 44 -7.62 -0.81 -19.54
C ILE A 44 -7.82 -2.33 -19.46
N GLY A 45 -7.25 -2.98 -18.45
CA GLY A 45 -7.40 -4.42 -18.22
C GLY A 45 -8.86 -4.83 -18.02
N SER A 46 -9.61 -4.05 -17.24
CA SER A 46 -11.05 -4.30 -17.00
C SER A 46 -11.86 -4.27 -18.29
N CYS A 47 -11.57 -3.32 -19.20
CA CYS A 47 -12.24 -3.25 -20.51
C CYS A 47 -12.03 -4.51 -21.36
N MET A 48 -10.89 -5.20 -21.21
CA MET A 48 -10.62 -6.44 -21.95
C MET A 48 -11.53 -7.61 -21.52
N PHE A 49 -12.11 -7.55 -20.32
CA PHE A 49 -13.02 -8.57 -19.80
C PHE A 49 -14.49 -8.31 -20.17
N PHE A 50 -14.81 -7.26 -20.95
CA PHE A 50 -16.16 -7.09 -21.47
C PHE A 50 -16.51 -8.14 -22.53
N PRO A 51 -17.72 -8.76 -22.48
CA PRO A 51 -18.14 -9.76 -23.46
C PRO A 51 -18.05 -9.28 -24.91
N SER A 52 -18.32 -7.99 -25.17
CA SER A 52 -18.17 -7.41 -26.50
C SER A 52 -16.73 -7.36 -26.99
N VAL A 53 -15.74 -7.39 -26.11
CA VAL A 53 -14.31 -7.36 -26.46
C VAL A 53 -13.78 -8.79 -26.58
N TYR A 54 -13.88 -9.61 -25.53
CA TYR A 54 -13.23 -10.93 -25.55
C TYR A 54 -13.89 -11.93 -26.50
N ASN A 55 -15.18 -11.78 -26.83
CA ASN A 55 -15.82 -12.61 -27.86
C ASN A 55 -15.34 -12.27 -29.28
N ASN A 56 -14.83 -11.05 -29.51
CA ASN A 56 -14.32 -10.60 -30.82
C ASN A 56 -12.79 -10.73 -30.93
N TYR A 57 -12.07 -10.67 -29.81
CA TYR A 57 -10.61 -10.70 -29.78
C TYR A 57 -10.11 -11.79 -28.84
N SER A 58 -9.59 -12.88 -29.42
CA SER A 58 -9.11 -14.06 -28.67
C SER A 58 -7.96 -13.76 -27.69
N PHE A 59 -7.19 -12.71 -27.93
CA PHE A 59 -6.08 -12.29 -27.06
C PHE A 59 -6.52 -11.40 -25.88
N ALA A 60 -7.77 -10.92 -25.86
CA ALA A 60 -8.22 -9.92 -24.89
C ALA A 60 -8.07 -10.40 -23.45
N LEU A 61 -8.48 -11.63 -23.13
CA LEU A 61 -8.35 -12.19 -21.78
C LEU A 61 -6.89 -12.29 -21.34
N THR A 62 -5.98 -12.68 -22.24
CA THR A 62 -4.54 -12.74 -21.95
C THR A 62 -3.98 -11.36 -21.65
N VAL A 63 -4.31 -10.35 -22.46
CA VAL A 63 -3.87 -8.97 -22.25
C VAL A 63 -4.48 -8.40 -20.96
N GLY A 64 -5.76 -8.66 -20.71
CA GLY A 64 -6.45 -8.25 -19.48
C GLY A 64 -5.79 -8.81 -18.22
N GLY A 65 -5.49 -10.11 -18.19
CA GLY A 65 -4.79 -10.75 -17.07
C GLY A 65 -3.39 -10.15 -16.82
N TRP A 66 -2.62 -9.89 -17.87
CA TRP A 66 -1.32 -9.22 -17.73
C TRP A 66 -1.44 -7.77 -17.25
N LEU A 67 -2.42 -7.02 -17.75
CA LEU A 67 -2.67 -5.64 -17.32
C LEU A 67 -3.07 -5.58 -15.84
N PHE A 68 -3.91 -6.50 -15.36
CA PHE A 68 -4.20 -6.60 -13.93
C PHE A 68 -2.99 -7.00 -13.10
N THR A 69 -2.14 -7.90 -13.60
CA THR A 69 -0.90 -8.29 -12.92
C THR A 69 0.06 -7.10 -12.78
N VAL A 70 0.30 -6.37 -13.87
CA VAL A 70 1.14 -5.17 -13.86
C VAL A 70 0.54 -4.11 -12.97
N GLY A 71 -0.76 -3.83 -13.11
CA GLY A 71 -1.46 -2.84 -12.31
C GLY A 71 -1.33 -3.12 -10.81
N SER A 72 -1.56 -4.38 -10.40
CA SER A 72 -1.47 -4.81 -9.01
C SER A 72 -0.05 -4.76 -8.46
N PHE A 73 0.95 -5.06 -9.29
CA PHE A 73 2.35 -4.92 -8.91
C PHE A 73 2.70 -3.47 -8.57
N PHE A 74 2.23 -2.52 -9.37
CA PHE A 74 2.44 -1.09 -9.11
C PHE A 74 1.71 -0.62 -7.83
N PHE A 75 0.49 -1.09 -7.57
CA PHE A 75 -0.19 -0.83 -6.29
C PHE A 75 0.53 -1.45 -5.10
N LEU A 76 1.06 -2.66 -5.22
CA LEU A 76 1.88 -3.27 -4.16
C LEU A 76 3.15 -2.44 -3.88
N LEU A 77 3.83 -1.95 -4.92
CA LEU A 77 5.00 -1.08 -4.73
C LEU A 77 4.65 0.21 -3.98
N VAL A 78 3.51 0.81 -4.32
CA VAL A 78 2.95 1.98 -3.64
C VAL A 78 2.69 1.70 -2.17
N ASP A 79 1.97 0.62 -1.84
CA ASP A 79 1.67 0.28 -0.44
C ASP A 79 2.93 -0.08 0.36
N ILE A 80 3.90 -0.75 -0.26
CA ILE A 80 5.21 -1.03 0.37
C ILE A 80 5.96 0.28 0.63
N GLN A 81 5.92 1.23 -0.31
CA GLN A 81 6.55 2.56 -0.12
C GLN A 81 5.88 3.33 1.02
N GLU A 82 4.55 3.35 1.09
CA GLU A 82 3.81 3.97 2.20
C GLU A 82 4.15 3.30 3.52
N TRP A 83 4.07 1.97 3.58
CA TRP A 83 4.41 1.23 4.79
C TRP A 83 5.85 1.48 5.23
N TRP A 84 6.81 1.43 4.32
CA TRP A 84 8.22 1.69 4.64
C TRP A 84 8.42 3.10 5.22
N TYR A 85 7.69 4.08 4.70
CA TYR A 85 7.78 5.46 5.14
C TYR A 85 7.08 5.71 6.50
N TYR A 86 5.97 5.03 6.75
CA TYR A 86 5.08 5.25 7.90
C TYR A 86 5.11 4.13 8.96
N ARG A 87 6.04 3.17 8.90
CA ARG A 87 6.17 2.05 9.87
C ARG A 87 6.58 2.44 11.30
N VAL A 88 6.44 3.70 11.70
CA VAL A 88 6.84 4.14 13.04
C VAL A 88 6.07 3.36 14.11
N GLY A 89 6.76 2.96 15.18
CA GLY A 89 6.18 2.14 16.24
C GLY A 89 6.11 0.64 15.94
N CYS A 90 6.28 0.21 14.68
CA CYS A 90 6.40 -1.18 14.28
C CYS A 90 7.84 -1.72 14.43
N CYS A 91 8.17 -2.79 13.71
CA CYS A 91 9.46 -3.45 13.77
C CYS A 91 10.61 -2.52 13.30
N PHE A 92 11.74 -2.58 14.00
CA PHE A 92 13.02 -1.96 13.63
C PHE A 92 13.05 -0.43 13.52
N ASP A 93 12.07 0.29 14.10
CA ASP A 93 11.97 1.75 13.95
C ASP A 93 12.32 2.56 15.21
N GLY A 94 13.24 2.02 16.04
CA GLY A 94 13.55 2.57 17.36
C GLY A 94 14.01 4.04 17.35
N LYS A 95 14.75 4.46 16.33
CA LYS A 95 15.26 5.85 16.19
C LYS A 95 14.12 6.84 15.94
N TYR A 96 13.31 6.58 14.92
CA TYR A 96 12.20 7.47 14.54
C TYR A 96 11.10 7.47 15.59
N ARG A 97 10.84 6.34 16.25
CA ARG A 97 9.93 6.30 17.39
C ARG A 97 10.38 7.23 18.50
N THR A 98 11.67 7.23 18.86
CA THR A 98 12.19 8.15 19.88
C THR A 98 12.06 9.60 19.44
N SER A 99 12.36 9.91 18.16
CA SER A 99 12.17 11.26 17.62
C SER A 99 10.70 11.70 17.69
N LEU A 100 9.77 10.85 17.27
CA LEU A 100 8.32 11.05 17.40
C LEU A 100 7.93 11.28 18.86
N GLU A 101 8.37 10.43 19.79
CA GLU A 101 8.08 10.58 21.23
C GLU A 101 8.61 11.90 21.81
N THR A 102 9.78 12.37 21.37
CA THR A 102 10.36 13.64 21.82
C THR A 102 9.56 14.84 21.33
N HIS A 103 9.14 14.85 20.07
CA HIS A 103 8.43 15.99 19.47
C HIS A 103 6.91 15.98 19.73
N ALA A 104 6.34 14.80 20.00
CA ALA A 104 4.91 14.56 20.13
C ALA A 104 4.53 13.87 21.45
N SER A 105 5.29 14.08 22.52
CA SER A 105 5.05 13.40 23.80
C SER A 105 3.63 13.58 24.35
N THR A 106 3.01 14.73 24.09
CA THR A 106 1.64 15.08 24.51
C THR A 106 0.54 14.38 23.70
N LEU A 107 0.87 13.82 22.54
CA LEU A 107 -0.09 13.14 21.66
C LEU A 107 -0.42 11.71 22.14
N PHE A 108 0.46 11.09 22.92
CA PHE A 108 0.28 9.72 23.40
C PHE A 108 -0.42 9.69 24.75
N ARG A 109 -1.59 9.05 24.81
CA ARG A 109 -2.37 8.91 26.05
C ARG A 109 -1.79 7.83 26.96
N ASN A 110 -1.24 6.77 26.37
CA ASN A 110 -0.79 5.61 27.10
C ASN A 110 0.75 5.53 27.19
N PRO A 111 1.31 5.11 28.36
CA PRO A 111 2.73 4.93 28.52
C PRO A 111 3.29 3.91 27.53
N ARG A 112 4.50 4.16 27.03
CA ARG A 112 5.21 3.33 26.03
C ARG A 112 5.30 1.85 26.38
N ASN A 113 5.41 1.53 27.67
CA ASN A 113 5.61 0.15 28.12
C ASN A 113 4.30 -0.66 28.16
N THR A 114 3.15 0.00 28.03
CA THR A 114 1.84 -0.64 27.98
C THR A 114 1.52 -1.14 26.58
N PHE A 115 0.67 -2.16 26.49
CA PHE A 115 0.19 -2.67 25.19
C PHE A 115 -0.51 -1.57 24.37
N HIS A 116 -1.42 -0.81 25.00
CA HIS A 116 -2.13 0.31 24.37
C HIS A 116 -1.17 1.39 23.85
N GLY A 117 -0.16 1.77 24.64
CA GLY A 117 0.83 2.76 24.19
C GLY A 117 1.66 2.25 22.99
N ARG A 118 2.00 0.97 22.95
CA ARG A 118 2.69 0.39 21.77
C ARG A 118 1.78 0.40 20.55
N TYR A 119 0.52 0.05 20.72
CA TYR A 119 -0.47 0.03 19.66
C TYR A 119 -0.75 1.43 19.11
N GLU A 120 -0.97 2.45 19.95
CA GLU A 120 -1.16 3.85 19.53
C GLU A 120 -0.04 4.33 18.60
N ARG A 121 1.21 3.95 18.88
CA ARG A 121 2.37 4.33 18.07
C ARG A 121 2.47 3.55 16.77
N ALA A 122 2.03 2.28 16.78
CA ALA A 122 2.13 1.38 15.64
C ALA A 122 0.91 1.43 14.71
N GLN A 123 -0.20 2.05 15.13
CA GLN A 123 -1.50 2.01 14.43
C GLN A 123 -1.39 2.38 12.95
N VAL A 124 -0.74 3.50 12.63
CA VAL A 124 -0.55 3.97 11.25
C VAL A 124 0.29 2.97 10.45
N GLY A 125 1.39 2.47 11.04
CA GLY A 125 2.24 1.47 10.39
C GLY A 125 1.53 0.13 10.17
N ILE A 126 0.67 -0.30 11.09
CA ILE A 126 -0.16 -1.51 10.95
C ILE A 126 -1.19 -1.32 9.83
N ASN A 127 -1.79 -0.14 9.71
CA ASN A 127 -2.72 0.19 8.65
C ASN A 127 -2.09 0.02 7.26
N PHE A 128 -0.96 0.68 7.01
CA PHE A 128 -0.25 0.57 5.73
C PHE A 128 0.30 -0.85 5.49
N PHE A 129 0.70 -1.56 6.54
CA PHE A 129 1.09 -2.97 6.42
C PHE A 129 -0.07 -3.84 5.94
N MET A 130 -1.27 -3.65 6.51
CA MET A 130 -2.48 -4.35 6.11
C MET A 130 -2.85 -4.04 4.65
N SER A 131 -2.71 -2.79 4.21
CA SER A 131 -2.85 -2.37 2.80
C SER A 131 -1.88 -3.13 1.90
N ALA A 132 -0.59 -3.18 2.25
CA ALA A 132 0.43 -3.90 1.51
C ALA A 132 0.16 -5.42 1.43
N CYS A 133 -0.28 -6.04 2.52
CA CYS A 133 -0.71 -7.44 2.51
C CYS A 133 -1.92 -7.65 1.59
N GLY A 134 -2.90 -6.76 1.64
CA GLY A 134 -4.06 -6.77 0.75
C GLY A 134 -3.65 -6.69 -0.72
N SER A 135 -2.77 -5.75 -1.08
CA SER A 135 -2.23 -5.61 -2.45
C SER A 135 -1.37 -6.79 -2.88
N ALA A 136 -0.67 -7.47 -1.97
CA ALA A 136 0.05 -8.69 -2.29
C ALA A 136 -0.90 -9.84 -2.64
N LEU A 137 -2.00 -10.01 -1.89
CA LEU A 137 -3.07 -10.97 -2.23
C LEU A 137 -3.75 -10.60 -3.55
N TYR A 138 -3.99 -9.31 -3.77
CA TYR A 138 -4.58 -8.77 -4.98
C TYR A 138 -3.71 -9.05 -6.22
N LEU A 139 -2.40 -8.87 -6.11
CA LEU A 139 -1.42 -9.27 -7.13
C LEU A 139 -1.42 -10.78 -7.37
N ALA A 140 -1.40 -11.59 -6.31
CA ALA A 140 -1.45 -13.04 -6.45
C ALA A 140 -2.73 -13.50 -7.17
N GLY A 141 -3.89 -12.92 -6.84
CA GLY A 141 -5.15 -13.17 -7.54
C GLY A 141 -5.12 -12.73 -9.00
N SER A 142 -4.55 -11.56 -9.29
CA SER A 142 -4.43 -11.03 -10.66
C SER A 142 -3.57 -11.91 -11.58
N ILE A 143 -2.52 -12.55 -11.04
CA ILE A 143 -1.70 -13.50 -11.80
C ILE A 143 -2.54 -14.70 -12.25
N LEU A 144 -3.47 -15.17 -11.42
CA LEU A 144 -4.34 -16.32 -11.73
C LEU A 144 -5.41 -16.01 -12.79
N PHE A 145 -5.58 -14.74 -13.18
CA PHE A 145 -6.43 -14.36 -14.32
C PHE A 145 -5.75 -14.55 -15.68
N ILE A 146 -4.45 -14.85 -15.72
CA ILE A 146 -3.78 -15.21 -16.99
C ILE A 146 -4.31 -16.58 -17.45
N PRO A 147 -4.73 -16.75 -18.72
CA PRO A 147 -5.40 -17.97 -19.18
C PRO A 147 -4.63 -19.29 -18.96
N VAL A 148 -3.30 -19.23 -18.84
CA VAL A 148 -2.46 -20.39 -18.47
C VAL A 148 -2.85 -21.00 -17.12
N PHE A 149 -3.46 -20.21 -16.23
CA PHE A 149 -3.96 -20.61 -14.92
C PHE A 149 -5.49 -20.75 -14.87
N SER A 150 -6.16 -20.97 -16.00
CA SER A 150 -7.63 -21.06 -16.09
C SER A 150 -8.31 -22.02 -15.10
N LYS A 151 -7.61 -23.07 -14.63
CA LYS A 151 -8.11 -24.00 -13.60
C LYS A 151 -8.19 -23.39 -12.20
N GLU A 152 -7.38 -22.36 -11.95
CA GLU A 152 -7.26 -21.67 -10.66
C GLU A 152 -8.05 -20.36 -10.64
N LEU A 153 -8.94 -20.12 -11.61
CA LEU A 153 -9.69 -18.87 -11.73
C LEU A 153 -10.47 -18.53 -10.46
N ILE A 154 -11.15 -19.54 -9.88
CA ILE A 154 -11.92 -19.39 -8.63
C ILE A 154 -10.99 -19.01 -7.47
N SER A 155 -9.83 -19.65 -7.36
CA SER A 155 -8.81 -19.30 -6.36
C SER A 155 -8.33 -17.86 -6.53
N GLY A 156 -8.14 -17.42 -7.79
CA GLY A 156 -7.80 -16.05 -8.16
C GLY A 156 -8.84 -15.03 -7.71
N GLU A 157 -10.12 -15.30 -7.99
CA GLU A 157 -11.24 -14.47 -7.56
C GLU A 157 -11.29 -14.30 -6.03
N TRP A 158 -11.11 -15.38 -5.27
CA TRP A 158 -11.07 -15.31 -3.81
C TRP A 158 -9.90 -14.47 -3.28
N LEU A 159 -8.69 -14.67 -3.83
CA LEU A 159 -7.53 -13.85 -3.46
C LEU A 159 -7.76 -12.37 -3.77
N PHE A 160 -8.39 -12.09 -4.91
CA PHE A 160 -8.76 -10.73 -5.33
C PHE A 160 -9.78 -10.11 -4.36
N ILE A 161 -10.83 -10.83 -3.99
CA ILE A 161 -11.86 -10.36 -3.05
C ILE A 161 -11.28 -10.14 -1.65
N VAL A 162 -10.54 -11.11 -1.13
CA VAL A 162 -9.92 -11.01 0.21
C VAL A 162 -8.89 -9.89 0.24
N GLY A 163 -8.02 -9.79 -0.77
CA GLY A 163 -7.07 -8.68 -0.90
C GLY A 163 -7.76 -7.32 -0.91
N SER A 164 -8.84 -7.18 -1.69
CA SER A 164 -9.67 -5.95 -1.73
C SER A 164 -10.26 -5.61 -0.37
N ALA A 165 -10.75 -6.60 0.39
CA ALA A 165 -11.31 -6.39 1.71
C ALA A 165 -10.24 -5.90 2.71
N PHE A 166 -9.03 -6.44 2.65
CA PHE A 166 -7.90 -5.97 3.48
C PHE A 166 -7.57 -4.51 3.19
N ILE A 167 -7.47 -4.13 1.90
CA ILE A 167 -7.23 -2.75 1.49
C ILE A 167 -8.38 -1.86 1.96
N TYR A 168 -9.64 -2.25 1.73
CA TYR A 168 -10.78 -1.44 2.15
C TYR A 168 -10.80 -1.20 3.66
N VAL A 169 -10.60 -2.26 4.46
CA VAL A 169 -10.57 -2.17 5.92
C VAL A 169 -9.40 -1.30 6.39
N SER A 170 -8.22 -1.41 5.77
CA SER A 170 -7.10 -0.53 6.12
C SER A 170 -7.44 0.93 5.80
N GLN A 171 -7.96 1.23 4.61
CA GLN A 171 -8.29 2.62 4.25
C GLN A 171 -9.45 3.20 5.10
N ALA A 172 -10.43 2.39 5.48
CA ALA A 172 -11.53 2.81 6.36
C ALA A 172 -11.07 3.08 7.80
N TRP A 173 -9.87 2.60 8.17
CA TRP A 173 -9.28 2.73 9.50
C TRP A 173 -8.08 3.70 9.53
N LYS A 174 -7.99 4.61 8.56
CA LYS A 174 -7.06 5.75 8.58
C LYS A 174 -7.71 6.92 9.30
#